data_AF-A0A2E0LBP8-F1
#
_entry.id   AF-A0A2E0LBP8-F1
#
_cell.length_a   1.000
_cell.length_b   1.000
_cell.length_c   1.000
_cell.angle_alpha   90.00
_cell.angle_beta   90.00
_cell.angle_gamma   90.00
#
_symmetry.space_group_name_H-M   'P 1'
#
loop_
_entity.id
_entity.type
_entity.pdbx_description
1 polymer ?
#
loop_
_entity_poly.entity_id
_entity_poly.type
_entity_poly.pdbx_seq_one_letter_code
_entity_poly.pdbx_strand_id
1 'polypeptide(L)'
;MKILEPDYNSPPITDQALKILDVLQDKPGEWMKRKEIALALGKRRLTPYDIELLQRLCDEKLAEIGKRPNPTPIGFEYAYRAMSED
;
A
#
# COMPACT_ATOMS: atom_id res chain seq x y z
N MET A 1 -10.17 13.74 22.56
CA MET A 1 -10.07 13.51 21.11
C MET A 1 -8.76 14.12 20.65
N LYS A 2 -7.76 13.31 20.26
CA LYS A 2 -6.44 13.81 19.87
C LYS A 2 -6.51 14.16 18.39
N ILE A 3 -6.57 15.44 18.06
CA ILE A 3 -6.48 15.92 16.68
C ILE A 3 -5.04 15.63 16.24
N LEU A 4 -4.87 14.76 15.25
CA LEU A 4 -3.58 14.53 14.62
C LEU A 4 -3.32 15.75 13.74
N GLU A 5 -2.37 16.59 14.15
CA GLU A 5 -1.90 17.67 13.30
C GLU A 5 -1.33 17.07 12.00
N PRO A 6 -1.68 17.59 10.82
CA PRO A 6 -1.05 17.15 9.58
C PRO A 6 0.45 17.47 9.65
N ASP A 7 1.28 16.46 9.40
CA ASP A 7 2.73 16.62 9.34
C ASP A 7 3.11 17.40 8.07
N TYR A 8 3.17 18.72 8.20
CA TYR A 8 3.59 19.64 7.13
C TYR A 8 5.08 19.49 6.74
N ASN A 9 5.86 18.62 7.41
CA ASN A 9 7.24 18.30 7.01
C ASN A 9 7.33 17.03 6.14
N SER A 10 6.23 16.34 5.87
CA SER A 10 6.24 15.18 4.99
C SER A 10 6.40 15.65 3.52
N PRO A 11 7.42 15.17 2.77
CA PRO A 11 7.62 15.55 1.37
C PRO A 11 6.36 15.26 0.55
N PRO A 12 6.02 15.98 -0.54
CA PRO A 12 4.85 15.65 -1.34
C PRO A 12 4.81 14.17 -1.77
N ILE A 13 3.61 13.59 -1.87
CA ILE A 13 3.43 12.26 -2.43
C ILE A 13 4.01 12.25 -3.84
N THR A 14 4.91 11.30 -4.12
CA THR A 14 5.59 11.22 -5.41
C THR A 14 4.70 10.57 -6.46
N ASP A 15 4.96 10.84 -7.74
CA ASP A 15 4.26 10.17 -8.86
C ASP A 15 4.32 8.65 -8.77
N GLN A 16 5.41 8.10 -8.23
CA GLN A 16 5.55 6.66 -8.05
C GLN A 16 4.63 6.14 -6.95
N ALA A 17 4.42 6.90 -5.87
CA ALA A 17 3.47 6.55 -4.82
C ALA A 17 2.03 6.67 -5.33
N LEU A 18 1.72 7.70 -6.11
CA LEU A 18 0.41 7.84 -6.77
C LEU A 18 0.10 6.64 -7.68
N LYS A 19 1.06 6.19 -8.51
CA LYS A 19 0.88 4.98 -9.34
C LYS A 19 0.61 3.71 -8.52
N ILE A 20 1.25 3.58 -7.35
CA ILE A 20 1.00 2.46 -6.44
C ILE A 20 -0.42 2.56 -5.88
N LEU A 21 -0.84 3.76 -5.49
CA LEU A 21 -2.19 4.02 -4.99
C LEU A 21 -3.25 3.74 -6.06
N ASP A 22 -3.04 4.20 -7.30
CA ASP A 22 -3.93 3.94 -8.44
C ASP A 22 -4.14 2.44 -8.64
N VAL A 23 -3.08 1.63 -8.56
CA VAL A 23 -3.18 0.16 -8.65
C VAL A 23 -4.06 -0.42 -7.55
N LEU A 24 -3.98 0.11 -6.32
CA LEU A 24 -4.82 -0.35 -5.22
C LEU A 24 -6.26 0.15 -5.34
N GLN A 25 -6.47 1.32 -5.94
CA GLN A 25 -7.79 1.93 -6.14
C GLN A 25 -8.55 1.35 -7.33
N ASP A 26 -7.86 0.84 -8.35
CA ASP A 26 -8.47 0.14 -9.49
C ASP A 26 -9.26 -1.11 -9.06
N LYS A 27 -8.95 -1.63 -7.86
CA LYS A 27 -9.61 -2.79 -7.25
C LYS A 27 -10.08 -2.47 -5.83
N PRO A 28 -11.09 -1.60 -5.66
CA PRO A 28 -11.48 -1.11 -4.34
C PRO A 28 -11.93 -2.29 -3.46
N GLY A 29 -11.39 -2.34 -2.24
CA GLY A 29 -11.67 -3.39 -1.26
C GLY A 29 -10.91 -4.71 -1.47
N GLU A 30 -10.23 -4.91 -2.61
CA GLU A 30 -9.39 -6.10 -2.84
C GLU A 30 -8.06 -6.00 -2.09
N TRP A 31 -7.68 -7.07 -1.40
CA TRP A 31 -6.38 -7.16 -0.74
C TRP A 31 -5.33 -7.71 -1.71
N MET A 32 -4.37 -6.88 -2.08
CA MET A 32 -3.30 -7.21 -3.02
C MET A 32 -1.97 -7.45 -2.30
N LYS A 33 -1.32 -8.56 -2.62
CA LYS A 33 0.02 -8.90 -2.15
C LYS A 33 1.05 -8.13 -2.96
N ARG A 34 2.27 -7.97 -2.42
CA ARG A 34 3.38 -7.28 -3.10
C ARG A 34 3.65 -7.79 -4.53
N LYS A 35 3.48 -9.09 -4.76
CA LYS A 35 3.65 -9.69 -6.10
C LYS A 35 2.57 -9.22 -7.08
N GLU A 36 1.32 -9.13 -6.65
CA GLU A 36 0.20 -8.68 -7.48
C GLU A 36 0.33 -7.20 -7.81
N ILE A 37 0.71 -6.38 -6.83
CA ILE A 37 1.01 -4.95 -7.02
C ILE A 37 2.16 -4.78 -8.02
N ALA A 38 3.24 -5.56 -7.88
CA ALA A 38 4.35 -5.52 -8.84
C ALA A 38 3.90 -5.84 -10.27
N LEU A 39 3.10 -6.90 -10.44
CA LEU A 39 2.58 -7.30 -11.75
C LEU A 39 1.68 -6.22 -12.37
N ALA A 40 0.80 -5.60 -11.58
CA ALA A 40 -0.03 -4.48 -12.04
C ALA A 40 0.80 -3.26 -12.46
N LEU A 41 1.94 -3.02 -11.81
CA LEU A 41 2.91 -1.99 -12.20
C LEU A 41 3.81 -2.39 -13.39
N GLY A 42 3.61 -3.57 -13.99
CA GLY A 42 4.47 -4.08 -15.06
C GLY A 42 5.88 -4.49 -14.58
N LYS A 43 6.05 -4.75 -13.28
CA LYS A 43 7.33 -5.11 -12.65
C LYS A 43 7.35 -6.59 -12.26
N ARG A 44 8.55 -7.19 -12.28
CA ARG A 44 8.76 -8.55 -11.76
C ARG A 44 8.61 -8.63 -10.23
N ARG A 45 9.04 -7.58 -9.53
CA ARG A 45 8.97 -7.42 -8.07
C ARG A 45 8.96 -5.93 -7.71
N LEU A 46 8.43 -5.60 -6.54
CA LEU A 46 8.59 -4.27 -5.97
C LEU A 46 10.05 -4.05 -5.56
N THR A 47 10.55 -2.85 -5.82
CA THR A 47 11.84 -2.39 -5.32
C THR A 47 11.76 -2.05 -3.82
N PRO A 48 12.89 -1.94 -3.09
CA PRO A 48 12.87 -1.42 -1.73
C PRO A 48 12.16 -0.07 -1.62
N TYR A 49 12.41 0.83 -2.58
CA TYR A 49 11.75 2.13 -2.66
C TYR A 49 10.23 2.00 -2.83
N ASP A 50 9.74 1.11 -3.70
CA ASP A 50 8.29 0.86 -3.83
C ASP A 50 7.66 0.35 -2.51
N ILE A 51 8.40 -0.42 -1.72
CA ILE A 51 7.93 -0.93 -0.41
C ILE A 51 7.88 0.20 0.62
N GLU A 52 8.87 1.09 0.63
CA GLU A 52 8.86 2.30 1.47
C GLU A 52 7.67 3.21 1.11
N LEU A 53 7.40 3.41 -0.18
CA LEU A 53 6.23 4.17 -0.63
C LEU A 53 4.91 3.51 -0.23
N LEU A 54 4.80 2.18 -0.31
CA LEU A 54 3.62 1.45 0.19
C LEU A 54 3.42 1.66 1.69
N GLN A 55 4.49 1.60 2.48
CA GLN A 55 4.41 1.85 3.91
C GLN A 55 3.96 3.28 4.18
N ARG A 56 4.53 4.23 3.45
CA ARG A 56 4.16 5.65 3.54
C ARG A 56 2.69 5.90 3.23
N LEU A 57 2.15 5.29 2.17
CA LEU A 57 0.72 5.37 1.86
C LEU A 57 -0.16 4.83 3.00
N CYS A 58 0.31 3.82 3.74
CA CYS A 58 -0.39 3.32 4.92
C CYS A 58 -0.32 4.30 6.09
N ASP A 59 0.86 4.91 6.31
CA ASP A 59 1.07 5.88 7.38
C ASP A 59 0.22 7.15 7.16
N GLU A 60 0.05 7.56 5.89
CA GLU A 60 -0.82 8.66 5.46
C GLU A 60 -2.31 8.28 5.37
N LYS A 61 -2.68 7.04 5.72
CA LYS A 61 -4.06 6.52 5.66
C LYS A 61 -4.71 6.62 4.27
N LEU A 62 -3.91 6.44 3.23
CA LEU A 62 -4.38 6.28 1.85
C LEU A 62 -4.51 4.80 1.47
N ALA A 63 -3.79 3.93 2.17
CA ALA A 63 -3.87 2.49 2.05
C ALA A 63 -3.91 1.83 3.44
N GLU A 64 -4.29 0.56 3.47
CA GLU A 64 -4.16 -0.30 4.65
C GLU A 64 -3.17 -1.42 4.39
N ILE A 65 -2.50 -1.87 5.45
CA ILE A 65 -1.70 -3.10 5.45
C ILE A 65 -2.32 -4.12 6.40
N GLY A 66 -2.40 -5.37 5.96
CA GLY A 66 -2.95 -6.47 6.75
C GLY A 66 -2.19 -7.77 6.55
N LYS A 67 -2.19 -8.61 7.57
CA LYS A 67 -1.74 -10.00 7.45
C LYS A 67 -2.89 -10.85 6.93
N ARG A 68 -2.65 -11.59 5.85
CA ARG A 68 -3.61 -12.53 5.26
C ARG A 68 -3.08 -13.95 5.41
N PRO A 69 -3.93 -14.94 5.73
CA PRO A 69 -3.52 -16.34 5.78
C PRO A 69 -2.90 -16.76 4.46
N ASN A 70 -1.79 -17.49 4.52
CA ASN A 70 -1.09 -18.01 3.36
C ASN A 70 -0.72 -19.47 3.62
N PRO A 71 -0.94 -20.41 2.68
CA PRO A 71 -0.57 -21.82 2.84
C PRO A 71 0.94 -22.12 2.96
N THR A 72 1.81 -21.11 2.93
CA THR A 72 3.25 -21.30 3.18
C THR A 72 3.54 -21.63 4.66
N PRO A 73 4.69 -22.24 5.01
CA PRO A 73 5.06 -22.54 6.41
C PRO A 73 5.09 -21.33 7.35
N ILE A 74 5.22 -20.12 6.80
CA ILE A 74 5.16 -18.85 7.56
C ILE A 74 3.73 -18.54 8.02
N GLY A 75 2.71 -19.10 7.34
CA GLY A 75 1.30 -19.04 7.71
C GLY A 75 0.57 -17.75 7.36
N PHE A 76 1.30 -16.70 6.96
CA PHE A 76 0.70 -15.43 6.54
C PHE A 76 1.55 -14.67 5.52
N GLU A 77 0.93 -13.71 4.86
CA GLU A 77 1.58 -12.72 4.01
C GLU A 77 1.02 -11.33 4.23
N TYR A 78 1.81 -10.31 3.91
CA TYR A 78 1.35 -8.93 3.90
C TYR A 78 0.61 -8.62 2.60
N ALA A 79 -0.60 -8.11 2.75
CA ALA A 79 -1.42 -7.60 1.66
C ALA A 79 -1.85 -6.16 1.98
N TYR A 80 -2.20 -5.44 0.92
CA TYR A 80 -2.51 -4.03 0.95
C TYR A 80 -3.81 -3.78 0.21
N ARG A 81 -4.58 -2.77 0.62
CA ARG A 81 -5.74 -2.27 -0.13
C ARG A 81 -5.79 -0.76 -0.05
N ALA A 82 -6.47 -0.12 -1.00
CA ALA A 82 -6.80 1.30 -0.86
C ALA A 82 -7.76 1.49 0.33
N MET A 83 -7.60 2.60 1.06
CA MET A 83 -8.62 3.05 2.00
C MET A 83 -9.87 3.43 1.21
N SER A 84 -11.02 2.90 1.62
CA SER A 84 -12.31 3.34 1.10
C SER A 84 -12.79 4.52 1.95
N GLU A 85 -13.23 5.59 1.31
CA GLU A 85 -14.04 6.61 1.99
C GLU A 85 -15.43 5.98 2.17
N ASP A 86 -15.81 5.67 3.41
CA ASP A 86 -17.19 5.30 3.77
C ASP A 86 -18.13 6.52 3.69
#